data_AF-E8N9G0-F1
#
_entry.id   AF-E8N9G0-F1
#
_cell.length_a   1.000
_cell.length_b   1.000
_cell.length_c   1.000
_cell.angle_alpha   90.00
_cell.angle_beta   90.00
_cell.angle_gamma   90.00
#
_symmetry.space_group_name_H-M   'P 1'
#
loop_
_entity.id
_entity.type
_entity.pdbx_description
1 polymer ?
#
loop_
_entity_poly.entity_id
_entity_poly.type
_entity_poly.pdbx_seq_one_letter_code
_entity_poly.pdbx_strand_id
1 'polypeptide(L)'
;MATRIEDKLERAFARIQSMTDAAIARAEAQRQHAIAEAERRRRAEALRPRAVHYGNWVAALDELHAAFTKHREVSALIESLRGLAPDTEDAERRTQFDRYVQWAAQHLKESDPFLAFTLPDGDTPDLSFPQWQRWRAQNQHPFTIGRFGWVPWVASLAPRSKSLMRSGGGSIHQRQSDKASRTSATRVRFLFFSMYSEY
;
A
#
# COMPACT_ATOMS: atom_id res chain seq x y z
N MET A 1 37.79 3.21 75.06
CA MET A 1 37.46 4.13 73.93
C MET A 1 37.63 3.50 72.54
N ALA A 2 38.17 2.29 72.39
CA ALA A 2 38.34 1.62 71.09
C ALA A 2 37.01 1.31 70.34
N THR A 3 35.95 0.97 71.07
CA THR A 3 34.67 0.49 70.52
C THR A 3 33.92 1.49 69.63
N ARG A 4 33.98 2.80 69.91
CA ARG A 4 33.22 3.80 69.14
C ARG A 4 33.80 4.08 67.75
N ILE A 5 35.11 3.86 67.58
CA ILE A 5 35.79 4.03 66.28
C ILE A 5 35.49 2.80 65.43
N GLU A 6 35.57 1.60 66.01
CA GLU A 6 35.22 0.33 65.37
C GLU A 6 33.76 0.32 64.87
N ASP A 7 32.79 0.70 65.71
CA ASP A 7 31.37 0.79 65.33
C ASP A 7 31.10 1.76 64.16
N LYS A 8 31.91 2.81 64.03
CA LYS A 8 31.78 3.78 62.93
C LYS A 8 32.39 3.24 61.65
N LEU A 9 33.50 2.53 61.74
CA LEU A 9 34.13 1.87 60.60
C LEU A 9 33.24 0.76 60.06
N GLU A 10 32.67 -0.08 60.92
CA GLU A 10 31.73 -1.15 60.51
C GLU A 10 30.50 -0.58 59.79
N ARG A 11 29.90 0.49 60.32
CA ARG A 11 28.77 1.17 59.65
C ARG A 11 29.18 1.80 58.32
N ALA A 12 30.38 2.36 58.23
CA ALA A 12 30.90 2.91 56.98
C ALA A 12 31.10 1.80 55.94
N PHE A 13 31.69 0.66 56.32
CA PHE A 13 31.88 -0.50 55.45
C PHE A 13 30.53 -1.09 54.99
N ALA A 14 29.59 -1.29 55.90
CA ALA A 14 28.25 -1.78 55.55
C ALA A 14 27.54 -0.86 54.56
N ARG A 15 27.69 0.46 54.72
CA ARG A 15 27.14 1.46 53.80
C ARG A 15 27.83 1.43 52.44
N ILE A 16 29.16 1.32 52.40
CA ILE A 16 29.92 1.20 51.15
C ILE A 16 29.52 -0.08 50.42
N GLN A 17 29.43 -1.21 51.13
CA GLN A 17 29.00 -2.49 50.56
C GLN A 17 27.59 -2.39 49.99
N SER A 18 26.63 -1.87 50.76
CA SER A 18 25.25 -1.66 50.30
C SER A 18 25.17 -0.76 49.06
N MET A 19 25.94 0.34 49.02
CA MET A 19 25.99 1.22 47.85
C MET A 19 26.62 0.54 46.63
N THR A 20 27.63 -0.31 46.86
CA THR A 20 28.32 -1.07 45.81
C THR A 20 27.39 -2.13 45.22
N ASP A 21 26.73 -2.92 46.06
CA ASP A 21 25.75 -3.93 45.65
C ASP A 21 24.59 -3.28 44.87
N ALA A 22 24.08 -2.14 45.35
CA ALA A 22 23.03 -1.39 44.66
C ALA A 22 23.52 -0.76 43.33
N ALA A 23 24.80 -0.44 43.19
CA ALA A 23 25.37 0.05 41.95
C ALA A 23 25.54 -1.10 40.93
N ILE A 24 26.02 -2.26 41.38
CA ILE A 24 26.15 -3.47 40.57
C ILE A 24 24.78 -3.91 40.06
N ALA A 25 23.78 -4.02 40.94
CA ALA A 25 22.42 -4.43 40.57
C ALA A 25 21.78 -3.49 39.54
N ARG A 26 21.99 -2.17 39.66
CA ARG A 26 21.51 -1.19 38.67
C ARG A 26 22.22 -1.34 37.33
N ALA A 27 23.53 -1.54 37.32
CA ALA A 27 24.30 -1.76 36.09
C ALA A 27 23.87 -3.05 35.38
N GLU A 28 23.62 -4.12 36.13
CA GLU A 28 23.11 -5.39 35.58
C GLU A 28 21.70 -5.25 35.02
N ALA A 29 20.79 -4.59 35.74
CA ALA A 29 19.44 -4.32 35.24
C ALA A 29 19.46 -3.50 33.93
N GLN A 30 20.33 -2.49 33.84
CA GLN A 30 20.52 -1.72 32.61
C GLN A 30 21.05 -2.57 31.46
N ARG A 31 22.03 -3.45 31.73
CA ARG A 31 22.54 -4.39 30.73
C ARG A 31 21.46 -5.35 30.24
N GLN A 32 20.69 -5.94 31.15
CA GLN A 32 19.58 -6.84 30.81
C GLN A 32 18.52 -6.13 29.97
N HIS A 33 18.16 -4.90 30.33
CA HIS A 33 17.22 -4.09 29.56
C HIS A 33 17.76 -3.80 28.15
N ALA A 34 19.02 -3.38 28.03
CA ALA A 34 19.66 -3.11 26.74
C ALA A 34 19.70 -4.36 25.85
N ILE A 35 19.98 -5.53 26.42
CA ILE A 35 19.97 -6.81 25.70
C ILE A 35 18.54 -7.14 25.22
N ALA A 36 17.54 -7.03 26.10
CA ALA A 36 16.16 -7.30 25.76
C ALA A 36 15.63 -6.36 24.65
N GLU A 37 15.97 -5.07 24.72
CA GLU A 37 15.65 -4.11 23.66
C GLU A 37 16.35 -4.42 22.34
N ALA A 38 17.63 -4.78 22.38
CA ALA A 38 18.39 -5.17 21.19
C ALA A 38 17.81 -6.42 20.53
N GLU A 39 17.44 -7.43 21.31
CA GLU A 39 16.74 -8.61 20.79
C GLU A 39 15.39 -8.27 20.18
N ARG A 40 14.61 -7.40 20.83
CA ARG A 40 13.30 -6.97 20.32
C ARG A 40 13.46 -6.26 18.98
N ARG A 41 14.47 -5.39 18.83
CA ARG A 41 14.80 -4.74 17.55
C ARG A 41 15.21 -5.75 16.49
N ARG A 42 16.10 -6.70 16.82
CA ARG A 42 16.52 -7.76 15.90
C ARG A 42 15.35 -8.61 15.39
N ARG A 43 14.42 -8.98 16.28
CA ARG A 43 13.21 -9.73 15.89
C ARG A 43 12.29 -8.89 15.00
N ALA A 44 12.13 -7.60 15.30
CA ALA A 44 11.32 -6.69 14.48
C ALA A 44 11.94 -6.49 13.07
N GLU A 45 13.26 -6.33 12.99
CA GLU A 45 14.00 -6.20 11.73
C GLU A 45 13.93 -7.47 10.88
N ALA A 46 14.00 -8.65 11.50
CA ALA A 46 13.84 -9.93 10.79
C ALA A 46 12.43 -10.10 10.18
N LEU A 47 11.39 -9.58 10.84
CA LEU A 47 10.01 -9.63 10.34
C LEU A 47 9.68 -8.52 9.33
N ARG A 48 10.46 -7.44 9.31
CA ARG A 48 10.24 -6.28 8.45
C ARG A 48 10.10 -6.61 6.97
N PRO A 49 11.02 -7.37 6.30
CA PRO A 49 10.89 -7.64 4.87
C PRO A 49 9.62 -8.42 4.53
N ARG A 50 9.26 -9.40 5.36
CA ARG A 50 8.03 -10.20 5.22
C ARG A 50 6.78 -9.34 5.37
N ALA A 51 6.77 -8.44 6.34
CA ALA A 51 5.66 -7.53 6.57
C ALA A 51 5.51 -6.46 5.48
N VAL A 52 6.62 -5.97 4.91
CA VAL A 52 6.61 -5.09 3.73
C VAL A 52 6.06 -5.82 2.51
N HIS A 53 6.51 -7.05 2.26
CA HIS A 53 5.99 -7.88 1.18
C HIS A 53 4.48 -8.08 1.30
N TYR A 54 3.99 -8.44 2.49
CA TYR A 54 2.56 -8.54 2.77
C TYR A 54 1.83 -7.20 2.51
N GLY A 55 2.41 -6.08 2.93
CA GLY A 55 1.85 -4.76 2.70
C GLY A 55 1.67 -4.42 1.22
N ASN A 56 2.62 -4.81 0.37
CA ASN A 56 2.53 -4.62 -1.07
C ASN A 56 1.38 -5.43 -1.68
N TRP A 57 1.19 -6.66 -1.20
CA TRP A 57 0.07 -7.50 -1.60
C TRP A 57 -1.28 -6.91 -1.21
N VAL A 58 -1.41 -6.39 0.02
CA VAL A 58 -2.62 -5.69 0.46
C VAL A 58 -2.89 -4.46 -0.42
N ALA A 59 -1.87 -3.63 -0.67
CA ALA A 59 -2.03 -2.43 -1.49
C ALA A 59 -2.50 -2.76 -2.92
N ALA A 60 -1.92 -3.78 -3.55
CA ALA A 60 -2.33 -4.20 -4.90
C ALA A 60 -3.77 -4.74 -4.92
N LEU A 61 -4.18 -5.47 -3.89
CA LEU A 61 -5.57 -5.94 -3.77
C LEU A 61 -6.55 -4.78 -3.57
N ASP A 62 -6.19 -3.79 -2.74
CA ASP A 62 -7.00 -2.59 -2.53
C ASP A 62 -7.14 -1.77 -3.82
N GLU A 63 -6.05 -1.60 -4.58
CA GLU A 63 -6.06 -0.95 -5.89
C GLU A 63 -6.97 -1.68 -6.90
N LEU A 64 -6.85 -3.01 -6.98
CA LEU A 64 -7.71 -3.84 -7.84
C LEU A 64 -9.17 -3.72 -7.44
N HIS A 65 -9.47 -3.75 -6.14
CA HIS A 65 -10.82 -3.62 -5.63
C HIS A 65 -11.44 -2.25 -5.97
N ALA A 66 -10.66 -1.18 -5.81
CA ALA A 66 -11.10 0.17 -6.18
C ALA A 66 -11.36 0.29 -7.69
N ALA A 67 -10.45 -0.23 -8.52
CA ALA A 67 -10.60 -0.23 -9.98
C ALA A 67 -11.82 -1.04 -10.43
N PHE A 68 -12.05 -2.20 -9.83
CA PHE A 68 -13.21 -3.04 -10.07
C PHE A 68 -14.53 -2.36 -9.69
N THR A 69 -14.58 -1.72 -8.53
CA THR A 69 -15.77 -1.01 -8.06
C THR A 69 -16.13 0.11 -9.03
N LYS A 70 -15.15 0.93 -9.41
CA LYS A 70 -15.33 1.99 -10.40
C LYS A 70 -15.79 1.44 -11.76
N HIS A 71 -15.18 0.36 -12.23
CA HIS A 71 -15.57 -0.28 -13.48
C HIS A 71 -17.03 -0.73 -13.43
N ARG A 72 -17.46 -1.38 -12.33
CA ARG A 72 -18.85 -1.81 -12.11
C ARG A 72 -19.84 -0.63 -12.11
N GLU A 73 -19.50 0.48 -11.45
CA GLU A 73 -20.34 1.67 -11.43
C GLU A 73 -20.53 2.26 -12.83
N VAL A 74 -19.45 2.38 -13.60
CA VAL A 74 -19.51 2.87 -14.99
C VAL A 74 -20.30 1.92 -15.88
N SER A 75 -20.15 0.60 -15.70
CA SER A 75 -20.98 -0.40 -16.39
C SER A 75 -22.47 -0.17 -16.16
N ALA A 76 -22.87 0.00 -14.90
CA ALA A 76 -24.27 0.24 -14.55
C ALA A 76 -24.80 1.56 -15.14
N LEU A 77 -23.97 2.61 -15.16
CA LEU A 77 -24.32 3.89 -15.79
C LEU A 77 -24.53 3.74 -17.30
N ILE A 78 -23.64 3.05 -18.01
CA ILE A 78 -23.74 2.83 -19.46
C ILE A 78 -25.00 2.03 -19.79
N GLU A 79 -25.33 0.99 -19.01
CA GLU A 79 -26.58 0.25 -19.22
C GLU A 79 -27.82 1.13 -18.97
N SER A 80 -27.76 1.99 -17.95
CA SER A 80 -28.84 2.96 -17.70
C SER A 80 -29.00 3.94 -18.88
N LEU A 81 -27.90 4.44 -19.44
CA LEU A 81 -27.91 5.32 -20.61
C LEU A 81 -28.50 4.63 -21.85
N ARG A 82 -28.23 3.33 -22.06
CA ARG A 82 -28.86 2.56 -23.13
C ARG A 82 -30.37 2.45 -22.97
N GLY A 83 -30.85 2.29 -21.73
CA GLY A 83 -32.27 2.25 -21.42
C GLY A 83 -32.98 3.59 -21.58
N LEU A 84 -32.26 4.69 -21.35
CA LEU A 84 -32.75 6.07 -21.42
C LEU A 84 -32.65 6.69 -22.82
N ALA A 85 -32.67 5.87 -23.89
CA ALA A 85 -32.56 6.34 -25.27
C ALA A 85 -33.41 7.61 -25.46
N PRO A 86 -32.80 8.74 -25.85
CA PRO A 86 -33.45 10.03 -25.70
C PRO A 86 -34.61 10.12 -26.70
N ASP A 87 -35.81 10.42 -26.18
CA ASP A 87 -37.03 10.57 -26.97
C ASP A 87 -37.03 11.94 -27.67
N THR A 88 -36.13 12.07 -28.65
CA THR A 88 -35.90 13.31 -29.39
C THR A 88 -36.27 13.09 -30.85
N GLU A 89 -37.03 14.02 -31.39
CA GLU A 89 -37.35 14.08 -32.83
C GLU A 89 -36.11 14.35 -33.70
N ASP A 90 -35.03 14.86 -33.11
CA ASP A 90 -33.75 15.10 -33.77
C ASP A 90 -32.96 13.78 -33.92
N ALA A 91 -33.05 13.21 -35.13
CA ALA A 91 -32.35 11.99 -35.50
C ALA A 91 -30.82 12.11 -35.43
N GLU A 92 -30.26 13.31 -35.61
CA GLU A 92 -28.82 13.54 -35.53
C GLU A 92 -28.34 13.42 -34.08
N ARG A 93 -29.05 14.06 -33.14
CA ARG A 93 -28.75 13.94 -31.71
C ARG A 93 -28.86 12.52 -31.20
N ARG A 94 -29.89 11.78 -31.65
CA ARG A 94 -30.03 10.35 -31.31
C ARG A 94 -28.83 9.53 -31.81
N THR A 95 -28.42 9.75 -33.05
CA THR A 95 -27.23 9.09 -33.63
C THR A 95 -25.95 9.43 -32.86
N GLN A 96 -25.77 10.69 -32.46
CA GLN A 96 -24.63 11.12 -31.65
C GLN A 96 -24.63 10.46 -30.27
N PHE A 97 -25.79 10.37 -29.62
CA PHE A 97 -25.95 9.68 -28.34
C PHE A 97 -25.59 8.19 -28.45
N ASP A 98 -26.12 7.49 -29.45
CA ASP A 98 -25.85 6.06 -29.66
C ASP A 98 -24.35 5.81 -29.90
N ARG A 99 -23.69 6.66 -30.70
CA ARG A 99 -22.24 6.60 -30.92
C ARG A 99 -21.46 6.80 -29.63
N TYR A 100 -21.87 7.76 -28.80
CA TYR A 100 -21.22 8.00 -27.51
C TYR A 100 -21.34 6.78 -26.59
N VAL A 101 -22.54 6.23 -26.44
CA VAL A 101 -22.79 5.05 -25.61
C VAL A 101 -22.02 3.82 -26.13
N GLN A 102 -21.93 3.65 -27.44
CA GLN A 102 -21.14 2.59 -28.06
C GLN A 102 -19.64 2.76 -27.78
N TRP A 103 -19.10 3.97 -27.95
CA TRP A 103 -17.71 4.27 -27.63
C TRP A 103 -17.41 4.04 -26.15
N ALA A 104 -18.27 4.52 -25.25
CA ALA A 104 -18.10 4.35 -23.81
C ALA A 104 -18.09 2.87 -23.41
N ALA A 105 -18.96 2.07 -24.01
CA ALA A 105 -19.00 0.63 -23.78
C ALA A 105 -17.75 -0.10 -24.28
N GLN A 106 -17.20 0.33 -25.41
CA GLN A 106 -15.95 -0.22 -25.93
C GLN A 106 -14.77 0.16 -25.03
N HIS A 107 -14.67 1.43 -24.64
CA HIS A 107 -13.64 1.91 -23.72
C HIS A 107 -13.69 1.16 -22.39
N LEU A 108 -14.90 0.93 -21.85
CA LEU A 108 -15.07 0.16 -20.62
C LEU A 108 -14.46 -1.24 -20.75
N LYS A 109 -14.76 -1.98 -21.81
CA LYS A 109 -14.18 -3.32 -22.07
C LYS A 109 -12.66 -3.29 -22.15
N GLU A 110 -12.10 -2.28 -22.80
CA GLU A 110 -10.64 -2.11 -22.93
C GLU A 110 -9.98 -1.74 -21.59
N SER A 111 -10.71 -1.03 -20.73
CA SER A 111 -10.30 -0.65 -19.38
C SER A 111 -10.65 -1.68 -18.30
N ASP A 112 -10.92 -2.94 -18.68
CA ASP A 112 -11.19 -4.00 -17.70
C ASP A 112 -10.00 -4.12 -16.73
N PRO A 113 -10.22 -3.90 -15.41
CA PRO A 113 -9.15 -3.94 -14.43
C PRO A 113 -8.43 -5.29 -14.43
N PHE A 114 -9.08 -6.40 -14.78
CA PHE A 114 -8.46 -7.71 -14.84
C PHE A 114 -7.55 -7.92 -16.07
N LEU A 115 -7.68 -7.10 -17.12
CA LEU A 115 -6.78 -7.17 -18.28
C LEU A 115 -5.45 -6.48 -18.02
N ALA A 116 -5.45 -5.41 -17.22
CA ALA A 116 -4.27 -4.60 -16.93
C ALA A 116 -3.61 -4.92 -15.58
N PHE A 117 -4.28 -5.66 -14.69
CA PHE A 117 -3.77 -5.93 -13.36
C PHE A 117 -2.61 -6.92 -13.36
N THR A 118 -1.47 -6.48 -12.83
CA THR A 118 -0.32 -7.32 -12.52
C THR A 118 -0.31 -7.60 -11.03
N LEU A 119 -0.34 -8.88 -10.66
CA LEU A 119 -0.09 -9.28 -9.28
C LEU A 119 1.33 -8.86 -8.87
N PRO A 120 1.55 -8.47 -7.60
CA PRO A 120 2.90 -8.29 -7.09
C PRO A 120 3.75 -9.54 -7.31
N ASP A 121 5.02 -9.34 -7.66
CA ASP A 121 5.95 -10.43 -7.92
C ASP A 121 6.14 -11.34 -6.68
N GLY A 122 6.32 -12.64 -6.94
CA GLY A 122 6.69 -13.64 -5.95
C GLY A 122 5.54 -14.49 -5.41
N ASP A 123 5.88 -15.35 -4.45
CA ASP A 123 4.91 -16.21 -3.78
C ASP A 123 4.00 -15.38 -2.85
N THR A 124 2.85 -15.98 -2.53
CA THR A 124 1.93 -15.47 -1.52
C THR A 124 2.71 -15.16 -0.24
N PRO A 125 2.44 -14.01 0.42
CA PRO A 125 3.14 -13.64 1.64
C PRO A 125 3.14 -14.77 2.68
N ASP A 126 4.32 -15.09 3.21
CA ASP A 126 4.49 -16.13 4.23
C ASP A 126 4.08 -15.66 5.65
N LEU A 127 3.28 -14.60 5.73
CA LEU A 127 2.85 -13.95 6.97
C LEU A 127 1.31 -13.97 7.01
N SER A 128 0.73 -14.37 8.13
CA SER A 128 -0.73 -14.33 8.27
C SER A 128 -1.24 -12.90 8.47
N PHE A 129 -2.48 -12.63 8.08
CA PHE A 129 -3.11 -11.31 8.26
C PHE A 129 -3.07 -10.80 9.72
N PRO A 130 -3.39 -11.63 10.76
CA PRO A 130 -3.31 -11.16 12.14
C PRO A 130 -1.88 -10.82 12.58
N GLN A 131 -0.88 -11.56 12.08
CA GLN A 131 0.53 -11.26 12.37
C GLN A 131 0.96 -9.95 11.72
N TRP A 132 0.55 -9.73 10.46
CA TRP A 132 0.80 -8.47 9.77
C TRP A 132 0.14 -7.28 10.47
N GLN A 133 -1.13 -7.41 10.88
CA GLN A 133 -1.83 -6.35 11.62
C GLN A 133 -1.15 -6.01 12.95
N ARG A 134 -0.72 -7.02 13.71
CA ARG A 134 0.03 -6.78 14.97
C ARG A 134 1.36 -6.09 14.69
N TRP A 135 2.10 -6.55 13.69
CA TRP A 135 3.35 -5.91 13.30
C TRP A 135 3.11 -4.46 12.88
N ARG A 136 2.08 -4.19 12.07
CA ARG A 136 1.69 -2.84 11.64
C ARG A 136 1.35 -1.96 12.85
N ALA A 137 0.53 -2.44 13.78
CA ALA A 137 0.17 -1.69 14.98
C ALA A 137 1.38 -1.35 15.87
N GLN A 138 2.37 -2.24 15.94
CA GLN A 138 3.57 -2.06 16.77
C GLN A 138 4.65 -1.20 16.10
N ASN A 139 4.68 -1.14 14.76
CA ASN A 139 5.75 -0.48 13.99
C ASN A 139 5.25 0.73 13.18
N GLN A 140 3.96 1.09 13.28
CA GLN A 140 3.46 2.34 12.72
C GLN A 140 3.88 3.51 13.59
N HIS A 141 4.92 4.21 13.14
CA HIS A 141 5.13 5.59 13.56
C HIS A 141 4.12 6.50 12.83
N PRO A 142 3.46 7.45 13.52
CA PRO A 142 2.76 8.52 12.83
C PRO A 142 3.82 9.34 12.07
N PHE A 143 3.70 9.36 10.73
CA PHE A 143 4.53 10.06 9.73
C PHE A 143 5.86 9.44 9.27
N THR A 144 5.82 8.80 8.10
CA THR A 144 6.52 9.31 6.91
C THR A 144 5.83 8.79 5.65
N ILE A 145 4.89 9.59 5.16
CA ILE A 145 4.50 9.60 3.75
C ILE A 145 5.75 10.04 2.99
N GLY A 146 6.41 9.09 2.34
CA GLY A 146 7.66 9.34 1.66
C GLY A 146 7.99 8.17 0.75
N ARG A 147 7.48 8.28 -0.49
CA ARG A 147 7.96 7.57 -1.69
C ARG A 147 7.45 6.13 -1.89
N PHE A 148 6.13 5.96 -1.97
CA PHE A 148 5.44 5.27 -3.08
C PHE A 148 3.97 5.69 -3.00
N GLY A 149 3.47 6.25 -4.10
CA GLY A 149 2.38 7.22 -4.10
C GLY A 149 1.02 6.67 -3.70
N TRP A 150 0.46 7.22 -2.63
CA TRP A 150 -0.96 7.54 -2.65
C TRP A 150 -1.12 8.73 -3.58
N VAL A 151 -1.55 8.51 -4.82
CA VAL A 151 -2.01 9.59 -5.68
C VAL A 151 -3.47 9.85 -5.30
N PRO A 152 -3.82 10.99 -4.70
CA PRO A 152 -5.21 11.37 -4.59
C PRO A 152 -5.69 11.78 -5.98
N TRP A 153 -6.37 10.86 -6.67
CA TRP A 153 -7.14 11.19 -7.87
C TRP A 153 -8.39 11.97 -7.45
N VAL A 154 -8.28 13.30 -7.30
CA VAL A 154 -9.43 14.21 -7.34
C VAL A 154 -9.05 15.51 -8.07
N ALA A 155 -9.80 15.78 -9.15
CA ALA A 155 -10.06 17.06 -9.80
C ALA A 155 -8.94 17.77 -10.61
N SER A 156 -8.91 17.51 -11.92
CA SER A 156 -8.91 18.58 -12.94
C SER A 156 -9.27 18.04 -14.33
N LEU A 157 -10.57 17.88 -14.57
CA LEU A 157 -11.14 17.98 -15.90
C LEU A 157 -12.05 19.21 -15.91
N ALA A 158 -11.42 20.37 -16.11
CA ALA A 158 -12.10 21.53 -16.68
C ALA A 158 -11.50 21.76 -18.07
N PRO A 159 -12.32 21.86 -19.13
CA PRO A 159 -11.82 22.08 -20.48
C PRO A 159 -11.42 23.54 -20.61
N ARG A 160 -10.12 23.83 -20.73
CA ARG A 160 -9.66 25.18 -21.09
C ARG A 160 -9.38 25.22 -22.59
N SER A 161 -10.41 25.60 -23.32
CA SER A 161 -10.30 26.13 -24.68
C SER A 161 -9.36 27.35 -24.69
N LYS A 162 -8.35 27.36 -25.56
CA LYS A 162 -8.05 28.50 -26.45
C LYS A 162 -6.95 28.15 -27.45
N SER A 163 -7.30 28.37 -28.71
CA SER A 163 -6.49 28.34 -29.92
C SER A 163 -5.43 29.45 -29.96
N LEU A 164 -4.31 29.16 -30.64
CA LEU A 164 -3.78 29.84 -31.85
C LEU A 164 -2.24 29.96 -31.88
N MET A 165 -1.70 29.44 -32.99
CA MET A 165 -0.47 29.82 -33.71
C MET A 165 0.88 29.78 -32.97
N ARG A 166 1.82 28.97 -33.49
CA ARG A 166 2.82 29.43 -34.49
C ARG A 166 3.78 28.30 -34.89
N SER A 167 3.85 28.07 -36.21
CA SER A 167 5.00 27.69 -37.04
C SER A 167 6.36 27.45 -36.36
N GLY A 168 6.98 26.31 -36.68
CA GLY A 168 8.43 26.13 -36.58
C GLY A 168 8.85 24.68 -36.78
N GLY A 169 9.41 24.37 -37.96
CA GLY A 169 9.87 23.03 -38.34
C GLY A 169 11.07 22.52 -37.53
N GLY A 170 11.22 21.20 -37.53
CA GLY A 170 12.35 20.51 -36.90
C GLY A 170 12.22 19.00 -37.02
N SER A 171 12.76 18.48 -38.11
CA SER A 171 12.92 17.04 -38.39
C SER A 171 13.72 16.35 -37.28
N ILE A 172 13.22 15.26 -36.71
CA ILE A 172 14.01 14.33 -35.89
C ILE A 172 13.61 12.88 -36.23
N HIS A 173 14.66 12.11 -36.47
CA HIS A 173 14.71 10.72 -36.89
C HIS A 173 13.81 9.75 -36.11
N GLN A 174 13.04 8.99 -36.89
CA GLN A 174 12.35 7.78 -36.47
C GLN A 174 13.35 6.62 -36.41
N ARG A 175 13.67 6.15 -35.20
CA ARG A 175 14.38 4.89 -34.98
C ARG A 175 13.42 3.88 -34.39
N GLN A 176 13.10 2.88 -35.21
CA GLN A 176 12.43 1.65 -34.80
C GLN A 176 13.21 0.95 -33.68
N SER A 177 12.51 0.40 -32.71
CA SER A 177 12.89 -0.85 -32.05
C SER A 177 11.65 -1.51 -31.48
N ASP A 178 11.20 -2.53 -32.20
CA ASP A 178 10.40 -3.62 -31.68
C ASP A 178 11.07 -4.25 -30.45
N LYS A 179 10.28 -4.66 -29.46
CA LYS A 179 10.37 -6.02 -28.92
C LYS A 179 9.13 -6.40 -28.12
N ALA A 180 8.44 -7.38 -28.66
CA ALA A 180 7.43 -8.18 -28.01
C ALA A 180 7.99 -8.96 -26.81
N SER A 181 7.16 -9.16 -25.79
CA SER A 181 7.12 -10.40 -25.02
C SER A 181 5.72 -10.56 -24.43
N ARG A 182 4.88 -11.27 -25.19
CA ARG A 182 3.75 -12.05 -24.66
C ARG A 182 4.33 -13.19 -23.83
N THR A 183 3.83 -13.41 -22.63
CA THR A 183 3.28 -14.70 -22.13
C THR A 183 2.97 -14.64 -20.64
N SER A 184 1.69 -14.78 -20.29
CA SER A 184 1.16 -15.71 -19.27
C SER A 184 -0.22 -15.27 -18.77
N ALA A 185 -1.18 -15.18 -19.70
CA ALA A 185 -2.58 -15.35 -19.36
C ALA A 185 -2.86 -16.85 -19.35
N THR A 186 -2.98 -17.47 -18.17
CA THR A 186 -3.81 -18.65 -17.85
C THR A 186 -3.50 -19.07 -16.40
N ARG A 187 -4.17 -18.47 -15.41
CA ARG A 187 -4.48 -19.06 -14.08
C ARG A 187 -5.03 -18.03 -13.08
N VAL A 188 -6.13 -17.35 -13.40
CA VAL A 188 -6.89 -16.63 -12.35
C VAL A 188 -8.38 -16.83 -12.60
N ARG A 189 -8.85 -18.06 -12.39
CA ARG A 189 -10.30 -18.35 -12.39
C ARG A 189 -10.76 -19.16 -11.18
N PHE A 190 -9.93 -19.29 -10.14
CA PHE A 190 -10.23 -20.22 -9.04
C PHE A 190 -10.09 -19.69 -7.61
N LEU A 191 -9.80 -18.40 -7.39
CA LEU A 191 -9.60 -17.89 -6.02
C LEU A 191 -10.65 -16.88 -5.53
N PHE A 192 -11.67 -16.56 -6.31
CA PHE A 192 -12.68 -15.57 -5.91
C PHE A 192 -13.86 -16.13 -5.09
N PHE A 193 -13.97 -17.45 -4.90
CA PHE A 193 -15.19 -18.05 -4.34
C PHE A 193 -15.13 -18.49 -2.86
N SER A 194 -14.00 -18.32 -2.15
CA SER A 194 -13.86 -18.92 -0.81
C SER A 194 -13.81 -17.94 0.37
N MET A 195 -13.92 -16.63 0.19
CA MET A 195 -13.71 -15.65 1.29
C MET A 195 -14.93 -14.81 1.71
N TYR A 196 -16.12 -15.07 1.17
CA TYR A 196 -17.33 -14.29 1.50
C TYR A 196 -18.60 -15.15 1.71
N SER A 197 -18.47 -16.36 2.29
CA SER A 197 -19.63 -17.23 2.60
C SER A 197 -19.99 -17.29 4.10
N GLU A 198 -19.47 -16.38 4.93
CA GLU A 198 -19.83 -16.30 6.35
C GLU A 198 -19.92 -14.83 6.79
N TYR A 199 -20.95 -14.11 6.32
CA TYR A 199 -21.57 -12.97 7.00
C TYR A 199 -23.03 -12.85 6.54
#